data_AF-A0A517XV44-F1
#
_entry.id   AF-A0A517XV44-F1
#
_cell.length_a   1.000
_cell.length_b   1.000
_cell.length_c   1.000
_cell.angle_alpha   90.00
_cell.angle_beta   90.00
_cell.angle_gamma   90.00
#
_symmetry.space_group_name_H-M   'P 1'
#
loop_
_entity.id
_entity.type
_entity.pdbx_description
1 polymer ?
#
loop_
_entity_poly.entity_id
_entity_poly.type
_entity_poly.pdbx_seq_one_letter_code
_entity_poly.pdbx_strand_id
1 'polypeptide(L)'
;MLWSADKGLTAEHGNGTAIGNMSATDTGNMSATDTGNMSATDTGNMSATDTGNMIATDTGNMIATDTGNMIATDTGNMIATDTGNMIATDTGNMSATDTGNMIATDTGNMIATDTGNMSATDTGNMIATDTGNMIATKLVYGVPTTNEFTTTNGMA
;
A
#
# COMPACT_ATOMS: atom_id res chain seq x y z
N MET A 1 9.02 17.35 -27.48
CA MET A 1 9.75 17.39 -26.20
C MET A 1 8.70 17.43 -25.11
N LEU A 2 8.51 16.33 -24.37
CA LEU A 2 7.62 16.31 -23.21
C LEU A 2 8.40 16.92 -22.05
N TRP A 3 7.91 18.03 -21.51
CA TRP A 3 8.47 18.64 -20.31
C TRP A 3 8.02 17.78 -19.13
N SER A 4 8.96 17.10 -18.45
CA SER A 4 8.71 16.52 -17.12
C SER A 4 8.73 17.65 -16.10
N ALA A 5 7.58 17.95 -15.48
CA ALA A 5 7.45 19.02 -14.50
C ALA A 5 7.09 18.40 -13.17
N ASP A 6 7.98 18.53 -12.19
CA ASP A 6 7.65 18.23 -10.80
C ASP A 6 6.46 19.11 -10.36
N LYS A 7 5.48 18.53 -9.66
CA LYS A 7 4.28 19.23 -9.21
C LYS A 7 4.12 19.20 -7.71
N GLY A 8 3.97 20.38 -7.10
CA GLY A 8 3.52 20.55 -5.73
C GLY A 8 2.01 20.81 -5.68
N LEU A 9 1.26 20.05 -4.87
CA LEU A 9 -0.17 20.25 -4.64
C LEU A 9 -0.45 20.49 -3.15
N THR A 10 -1.12 21.59 -2.84
CA THR A 10 -1.67 21.85 -1.50
C THR A 10 -3.11 22.29 -1.64
N ALA A 11 -4.07 21.54 -1.09
CA ALA A 11 -5.49 21.86 -1.19
C ALA A 11 -6.29 21.28 -0.02
N GLU A 12 -7.58 21.62 0.06
CA GLU A 12 -8.56 20.90 0.89
C GLU A 12 -9.32 19.84 0.08
N HIS A 13 -9.10 19.79 -1.25
CA HIS A 13 -9.71 18.88 -2.22
C HIS A 13 -8.84 18.85 -3.49
N GLY A 14 -7.75 18.10 -3.44
CA GLY A 14 -6.67 18.15 -4.43
C GLY A 14 -6.85 17.13 -5.54
N ASN A 15 -7.02 17.61 -6.77
CA ASN A 15 -6.89 16.78 -7.97
C ASN A 15 -5.57 17.10 -8.69
N GLY A 16 -4.71 16.10 -8.85
CA GLY A 16 -3.37 16.25 -9.44
C GLY A 16 -3.13 15.33 -10.62
N THR A 17 -2.52 15.85 -11.69
CA THR A 17 -1.92 15.02 -12.74
C THR A 17 -0.52 15.53 -13.07
N ALA A 18 0.49 14.67 -13.02
CA ALA A 18 1.89 15.03 -13.30
C ALA A 18 2.59 14.00 -14.21
N ILE A 19 3.70 14.48 -14.81
CA ILE A 19 4.70 13.69 -15.52
C ILE A 19 6.03 14.23 -14.99
N GLY A 20 6.75 13.46 -14.18
CA GLY A 20 7.77 13.99 -13.25
C GLY A 20 7.32 13.75 -11.80
N ASN A 21 8.07 14.21 -10.79
CA ASN A 21 7.73 13.86 -9.41
C ASN A 21 6.55 14.70 -8.88
N MET A 22 5.59 14.07 -8.21
CA MET A 22 4.51 14.76 -7.51
C MET A 22 4.77 14.80 -6.00
N SER A 23 4.56 15.96 -5.39
CA SER A 23 4.48 16.11 -3.93
C SER A 23 3.17 16.77 -3.54
N ALA A 24 2.39 16.15 -2.66
CA ALA A 24 1.07 16.63 -2.30
C ALA A 24 0.83 16.63 -0.77
N THR A 25 0.11 17.64 -0.29
CA THR A 25 -0.43 17.67 1.07
C THR A 25 -1.87 18.15 1.01
N ASP A 26 -2.81 17.34 1.50
CA ASP A 26 -4.24 17.68 1.49
C ASP A 26 -4.88 17.42 2.86
N THR A 27 -5.97 18.14 3.12
CA THR A 27 -6.77 17.96 4.33
C THR A 27 -8.16 17.39 4.09
N GLY A 28 -8.66 17.43 2.85
CA GLY A 28 -9.87 16.72 2.43
C GLY A 28 -9.53 15.58 1.49
N ASN A 29 -10.31 15.34 0.45
CA ASN A 29 -10.07 14.16 -0.40
C ASN A 29 -9.11 14.48 -1.54
N MET A 30 -8.07 13.65 -1.70
CA MET A 30 -7.11 13.74 -2.80
C MET A 30 -7.41 12.72 -3.90
N SER A 31 -7.26 13.14 -5.17
CA SER A 31 -7.16 12.22 -6.30
C SER A 31 -5.98 12.59 -7.20
N ALA A 32 -5.07 11.64 -7.41
CA ALA A 32 -3.83 11.88 -8.14
C ALA A 32 -3.57 10.85 -9.23
N THR A 33 -3.00 11.30 -10.34
CA THR A 33 -2.42 10.44 -11.37
C THR A 33 -1.02 10.92 -11.69
N ASP A 34 -0.01 10.08 -11.54
CA ASP A 34 1.38 10.46 -11.80
C ASP A 34 2.10 9.47 -12.73
N THR A 35 3.07 9.99 -13.44
CA THR A 35 4.05 9.22 -14.20
C THR A 35 5.43 9.75 -13.80
N GLY A 36 5.87 9.28 -12.64
CA GLY A 36 7.00 9.80 -11.88
C GLY A 36 6.98 9.20 -10.48
N ASN A 37 7.66 9.80 -9.51
CA ASN A 37 7.51 9.36 -8.12
C ASN A 37 6.51 10.29 -7.40
N MET A 38 5.58 9.70 -6.67
CA MET A 38 4.62 10.42 -5.85
C MET A 38 5.01 10.40 -4.37
N SER A 39 4.94 11.55 -3.71
CA SER A 39 5.00 11.67 -2.25
C SER A 39 3.78 12.45 -1.76
N ALA A 40 2.91 11.81 -0.98
CA ALA A 40 1.67 12.42 -0.55
C ALA A 40 1.41 12.28 0.95
N THR A 41 0.72 13.26 1.51
CA THR A 41 0.20 13.22 2.87
C THR A 41 -1.22 13.72 2.84
N ASP A 42 -2.20 12.89 3.21
CA ASP A 42 -3.60 13.28 3.21
C ASP A 42 -4.28 12.99 4.56
N THR A 43 -5.08 13.93 5.06
CA THR A 43 -5.94 13.65 6.22
C THR A 43 -7.34 13.19 5.85
N GLY A 44 -7.75 13.37 4.59
CA GLY A 44 -8.98 12.77 4.06
C GLY A 44 -8.72 11.44 3.36
N ASN A 45 -9.51 11.14 2.33
CA ASN A 45 -9.34 9.91 1.55
C ASN A 45 -8.52 10.18 0.29
N MET A 46 -7.56 9.30 0.03
CA MET A 46 -6.72 9.37 -1.17
C MET A 46 -7.15 8.33 -2.20
N SER A 47 -7.18 8.75 -3.46
CA SER A 47 -7.26 7.84 -4.61
C SER A 47 -6.15 8.14 -5.60
N ALA A 48 -5.18 7.25 -5.71
CA ALA A 48 -3.99 7.49 -6.50
C ALA A 48 -3.72 6.39 -7.54
N THR A 49 -3.26 6.82 -8.70
CA THR A 49 -2.69 5.94 -9.72
C THR A 49 -1.29 6.45 -10.05
N ASP A 50 -0.27 5.63 -9.84
CA ASP A 50 1.11 6.01 -10.09
C ASP A 50 1.81 5.04 -11.04
N THR A 51 2.76 5.56 -11.80
CA THR A 51 3.71 4.79 -12.60
C THR A 51 5.10 5.27 -12.20
N GLY A 52 5.56 4.78 -11.06
CA GLY A 52 6.86 5.02 -10.47
C GLY A 52 6.87 4.52 -9.04
N ASN A 53 7.41 5.28 -8.08
CA ASN A 53 7.33 4.87 -6.68
C ASN A 53 6.42 5.82 -5.91
N MET A 54 5.51 5.26 -5.13
CA MET A 54 4.63 5.98 -4.23
C MET A 54 5.12 5.92 -2.79
N ILE A 55 5.14 7.08 -2.13
CA ILE A 55 5.23 7.20 -0.68
C ILE A 55 4.00 7.97 -0.20
N ALA A 56 3.17 7.34 0.61
CA ALA A 56 1.95 7.95 1.11
C ALA A 56 1.80 7.80 2.63
N THR A 57 1.12 8.77 3.23
CA THR A 57 0.82 8.76 4.66
C THR A 57 -0.57 9.34 4.85
N ASP A 58 -1.55 8.49 5.12
CA ASP A 58 -2.94 8.89 5.12
C ASP A 58 -3.66 8.61 6.45
N THR A 59 -4.50 9.55 6.87
CA THR A 59 -5.36 9.33 8.04
C THR A 59 -6.73 8.74 7.66
N GLY A 60 -7.23 9.03 6.46
CA GLY A 60 -8.45 8.42 5.92
C GLY A 60 -8.17 7.12 5.18
N ASN A 61 -9.08 6.76 4.26
CA ASN A 61 -8.90 5.54 3.46
C ASN A 61 -8.04 5.84 2.23
N MET A 62 -7.20 4.88 1.87
CA MET A 62 -6.38 4.92 0.66
C MET A 62 -6.89 3.90 -0.36
N ILE A 63 -7.00 4.34 -1.61
CA ILE A 63 -7.13 3.47 -2.77
C ILE A 63 -5.98 3.77 -3.71
N ALA A 64 -5.10 2.80 -3.91
CA ALA A 64 -3.91 2.97 -4.73
C ALA A 64 -3.79 1.89 -5.81
N THR A 65 -3.28 2.31 -6.96
CA THR A 65 -2.86 1.42 -8.03
C THR A 65 -1.48 1.88 -8.51
N ASP A 66 -0.44 1.11 -8.23
CA ASP A 66 0.93 1.51 -8.54
C ASP A 66 1.65 0.51 -9.46
N THR A 67 2.33 1.07 -10.46
CA THR A 67 3.33 0.36 -11.27
C THR A 67 4.73 0.77 -10.81
N GLY A 68 5.10 0.29 -9.64
CA GLY A 68 6.42 0.33 -9.04
C GLY A 68 6.31 0.08 -7.53
N ASN A 69 7.21 0.62 -6.71
CA ASN A 69 7.19 0.29 -5.28
C ASN A 69 6.34 1.26 -4.48
N MET A 70 5.53 0.72 -3.58
CA MET A 70 4.70 1.47 -2.66
C MET A 70 5.23 1.40 -1.23
N ILE A 71 5.30 2.55 -0.58
CA ILE A 71 5.43 2.66 0.87
C ILE A 71 4.24 3.46 1.39
N ALA A 72 3.42 2.84 2.23
CA ALA A 72 2.24 3.48 2.77
C ALA A 72 2.15 3.31 4.30
N THR A 73 1.53 4.28 4.94
CA THR A 73 1.32 4.30 6.39
C THR A 73 -0.04 4.92 6.66
N ASP A 74 -1.02 4.08 6.96
CA ASP A 74 -2.41 4.50 6.99
C ASP A 74 -3.09 4.27 8.34
N THR A 75 -3.92 5.23 8.76
CA THR A 75 -4.81 5.04 9.92
C THR A 75 -6.18 4.49 9.51
N GLY A 76 -6.61 4.73 8.27
CA GLY A 76 -7.84 4.18 7.71
C GLY A 76 -7.64 2.81 7.04
N ASN A 77 -8.59 2.45 6.17
CA ASN A 77 -8.47 1.22 5.38
C ASN A 77 -7.65 1.47 4.11
N MET A 78 -6.85 0.49 3.72
CA MET A 78 -6.10 0.50 2.48
C MET A 78 -6.65 -0.52 1.49
N ILE A 79 -6.82 -0.10 0.24
CA ILE A 79 -7.00 -0.98 -0.90
C ILE A 79 -5.88 -0.68 -1.90
N ALA A 80 -5.03 -1.67 -2.15
CA ALA A 80 -3.88 -1.49 -3.03
C ALA A 80 -3.80 -2.59 -4.10
N THR A 81 -3.35 -2.21 -5.29
CA THR A 81 -3.08 -3.12 -6.40
C THR A 81 -1.77 -2.72 -7.05
N ASP A 82 -0.72 -3.50 -6.78
CA ASP A 82 0.64 -3.11 -7.09
C ASP A 82 1.36 -4.16 -7.94
N THR A 83 2.25 -3.69 -8.80
CA THR A 83 3.12 -4.56 -9.60
C THR A 83 4.56 -4.60 -9.07
N GLY A 84 5.01 -3.62 -8.28
CA GLY A 84 6.31 -3.63 -7.61
C GLY A 84 6.21 -4.16 -6.18
N ASN A 85 7.15 -3.81 -5.30
CA ASN A 85 7.07 -4.25 -3.91
C ASN A 85 6.21 -3.29 -3.07
N MET A 86 5.49 -3.84 -2.11
CA MET A 86 4.67 -3.08 -1.17
C MET A 86 5.24 -3.16 0.25
N ILE A 87 5.34 -2.00 0.91
CA ILE A 87 5.55 -1.90 2.35
C ILE A 87 4.39 -1.10 2.94
N ALA A 88 3.60 -1.72 3.80
CA ALA A 88 2.44 -1.10 4.44
C ALA A 88 2.51 -1.19 5.96
N THR A 89 1.95 -0.18 6.62
CA THR A 89 1.76 -0.17 8.06
C THR A 89 0.42 0.47 8.36
N ASP A 90 -0.59 -0.36 8.64
CA ASP A 90 -1.97 0.09 8.68
C ASP A 90 -2.63 -0.15 10.05
N THR A 91 -3.34 0.86 10.53
CA THR A 91 -4.20 0.70 11.70
C THR A 91 -5.57 0.14 11.30
N GLY A 92 -6.07 0.46 10.10
CA GLY A 92 -7.33 -0.08 9.59
C GLY A 92 -7.19 -1.47 8.96
N ASN A 93 -8.16 -1.83 8.11
CA ASN A 93 -8.10 -3.07 7.35
C ASN A 93 -7.31 -2.86 6.06
N MET A 94 -6.56 -3.87 5.66
CA MET A 94 -5.81 -3.89 4.40
C MET A 94 -6.42 -4.91 3.44
N SER A 95 -6.59 -4.51 2.18
CA SER A 95 -6.88 -5.41 1.07
C SER A 95 -5.87 -5.16 -0.06
N ALA A 96 -4.97 -6.10 -0.27
CA ALA A 96 -3.88 -5.94 -1.21
C ALA A 96 -3.85 -7.05 -2.26
N THR A 97 -3.57 -6.67 -3.50
CA THR A 97 -3.16 -7.56 -4.58
C THR A 97 -1.81 -7.11 -5.06
N ASP A 98 -0.78 -7.95 -4.88
CA ASP A 98 0.59 -7.61 -5.24
C ASP A 98 1.18 -8.69 -6.16
N THR A 99 2.05 -8.29 -7.08
CA THR A 99 2.88 -9.21 -7.85
C THR A 99 4.34 -9.22 -7.39
N GLY A 100 4.80 -8.18 -6.70
CA GLY A 100 6.12 -8.09 -6.07
C GLY A 100 6.12 -8.73 -4.69
N ASN A 101 7.02 -8.28 -3.80
CA ASN A 101 7.02 -8.75 -2.41
C ASN A 101 6.22 -7.80 -1.53
N MET A 102 5.46 -8.36 -0.60
CA MET A 102 4.69 -7.61 0.39
C MET A 102 5.30 -7.71 1.79
N ILE A 103 5.49 -6.55 2.43
CA ILE A 103 5.74 -6.46 3.87
C ILE A 103 4.62 -5.63 4.49
N ALA A 104 3.86 -6.23 5.40
CA ALA A 104 2.73 -5.54 6.02
C ALA A 104 2.72 -5.70 7.53
N THR A 105 2.38 -4.62 8.23
CA THR A 105 2.20 -4.59 9.68
C THR A 105 0.86 -3.94 10.01
N ASP A 106 -0.13 -4.76 10.35
CA ASP A 106 -1.52 -4.30 10.42
C ASP A 106 -2.16 -4.56 11.77
N THR A 107 -2.93 -3.59 12.26
CA THR A 107 -3.75 -3.81 13.46
C THR A 107 -5.16 -4.34 13.13
N GLY A 108 -5.68 -3.99 11.96
CA GLY A 108 -6.97 -4.49 11.46
C GLY A 108 -6.86 -5.87 10.81
N ASN A 109 -7.88 -6.20 10.00
CA ASN A 109 -7.86 -7.43 9.21
C ASN A 109 -7.08 -7.22 7.91
N MET A 110 -6.39 -8.26 7.46
CA MET A 110 -5.63 -8.29 6.22
C MET A 110 -6.24 -9.31 5.26
N ILE A 111 -6.49 -8.89 4.03
CA ILE A 111 -6.77 -9.76 2.89
C ILE A 111 -5.68 -9.52 1.85
N ALA A 112 -4.89 -10.53 1.54
CA ALA A 112 -3.78 -10.40 0.60
C ALA A 112 -3.82 -11.50 -0.45
N THR A 113 -3.59 -11.10 -1.71
CA THR A 113 -3.25 -12.01 -2.80
C THR A 113 -1.89 -11.59 -3.33
N ASP A 114 -0.89 -12.44 -3.20
CA ASP A 114 0.49 -12.14 -3.58
C ASP A 114 1.04 -13.21 -4.52
N THR A 115 1.91 -12.81 -5.45
CA THR A 115 2.70 -13.75 -6.24
C THR A 115 4.18 -13.80 -5.84
N GLY A 116 4.69 -12.76 -5.16
CA GLY A 116 6.05 -12.73 -4.62
C GLY A 116 6.12 -13.31 -3.21
N ASN A 117 7.02 -12.80 -2.37
CA ASN A 117 7.10 -13.24 -0.98
C ASN A 117 6.32 -12.28 -0.06
N MET A 118 5.59 -12.86 0.88
CA MET A 118 4.81 -12.11 1.87
C MET A 118 5.43 -12.25 3.27
N SER A 119 5.63 -11.12 3.94
CA SER A 119 5.95 -11.05 5.36
C SER A 119 4.93 -10.16 6.08
N ALA A 120 4.05 -10.77 6.86
CA ALA A 120 2.96 -10.08 7.51
C ALA A 120 3.01 -10.23 9.03
N THR A 121 2.80 -9.12 9.74
CA THR A 121 2.55 -9.11 11.18
C THR A 121 1.19 -8.50 11.44
N ASP A 122 0.26 -9.24 12.05
CA ASP A 122 -1.11 -8.76 12.25
C ASP A 122 -1.59 -8.93 13.70
N THR A 123 -2.51 -8.06 14.14
CA THR A 123 -3.32 -8.33 15.36
C THR A 123 -4.73 -8.82 15.03
N GLY A 124 -5.23 -8.51 13.83
CA GLY A 124 -6.56 -8.90 13.36
C GLY A 124 -6.60 -10.30 12.74
N ASN A 125 -7.49 -10.49 11.78
CA ASN A 125 -7.55 -11.72 10.99
C ASN A 125 -6.83 -11.53 9.66
N MET A 126 -6.00 -12.51 9.29
CA MET A 126 -5.37 -12.59 7.98
C MET A 126 -6.01 -13.68 7.12
N ILE A 127 -6.31 -13.32 5.88
CA ILE A 127 -6.63 -14.23 4.78
C ILE A 127 -5.62 -13.94 3.69
N ALA A 128 -4.73 -14.90 3.41
CA ALA A 128 -3.70 -14.73 2.40
C ALA A 128 -3.75 -15.87 1.37
N THR A 129 -3.63 -15.50 0.11
CA THR A 129 -3.32 -16.42 -0.99
C THR A 129 -1.96 -16.01 -1.54
N ASP A 130 -0.98 -16.88 -1.46
CA ASP A 130 0.39 -16.60 -1.91
C ASP A 130 0.91 -17.74 -2.78
N THR A 131 1.68 -17.39 -3.83
CA THR A 131 2.43 -18.36 -4.64
C THR A 131 3.92 -18.41 -4.32
N GLY A 132 4.46 -17.44 -3.56
CA GLY A 132 5.83 -17.45 -3.08
C GLY A 132 5.94 -17.94 -1.63
N ASN A 133 6.88 -17.36 -0.88
CA ASN A 133 7.06 -17.69 0.53
C ASN A 133 6.26 -16.74 1.42
N MET A 134 5.49 -17.31 2.33
CA MET A 134 4.74 -16.57 3.33
C MET A 134 5.31 -16.75 4.73
N ILE A 135 5.53 -15.64 5.42
CA ILE A 135 5.80 -15.59 6.86
C ILE A 135 4.70 -14.74 7.50
N ALA A 136 3.90 -15.34 8.38
CA ALA A 136 2.82 -14.66 9.08
C ALA A 136 2.99 -14.75 10.60
N THR A 137 2.97 -13.60 11.27
CA THR A 137 3.01 -13.52 12.73
C THR A 137 1.75 -12.88 13.24
N LYS A 138 0.94 -13.64 13.99
CA LYS A 138 -0.24 -13.10 14.67
C LYS A 138 0.10 -12.72 16.10
N LEU A 139 -0.23 -11.48 16.46
CA LEU A 139 -0.08 -10.94 17.81
C LEU A 139 -1.41 -11.08 18.55
N VAL A 140 -1.53 -12.09 19.42
CA VAL A 140 -2.69 -12.25 20.31
C VAL A 140 -2.31 -11.69 21.69
N TYR A 141 -2.88 -10.53 22.06
CA TYR A 141 -2.65 -9.87 23.36
C TYR A 141 -1.17 -9.81 23.80
N GLY A 142 -0.30 -9.25 22.94
CA GLY A 142 1.12 -9.06 23.27
C GLY A 142 1.96 -10.34 23.31
N VAL A 143 1.40 -11.50 22.93
CA VAL A 143 2.15 -12.74 22.72
C VAL A 143 2.25 -12.98 21.21
N PRO A 144 3.46 -12.93 20.62
CA PRO A 144 3.66 -13.33 19.25
C PRO A 144 3.47 -14.85 19.13
N THR A 145 2.47 -15.26 18.35
CA THR A 145 2.37 -16.63 17.82
C THR A 145 2.82 -16.58 16.38
N THR A 146 4.03 -17.08 16.12
CA THR A 146 4.56 -17.24 14.77
C THR A 146 3.91 -18.47 14.14
N ASN A 147 3.12 -18.27 13.10
CA ASN A 147 2.66 -19.38 12.26
C ASN A 147 3.49 -19.32 10.98
N GLU A 148 4.54 -20.13 10.88
CA GLU A 148 5.19 -20.37 9.58
C GLU A 148 4.17 -21.10 8.68
N PHE A 149 3.50 -20.36 7.81
CA PHE A 149 2.75 -20.93 6.69
C PHE A 149 3.73 -21.12 5.54
N THR A 150 4.46 -22.24 5.53
CA THR A 150 5.16 -22.68 4.32
C THR A 150 4.13 -23.26 3.36
N THR A 151 3.49 -22.43 2.54
CA THR A 151 2.75 -22.94 1.37
C THR A 151 3.75 -23.37 0.31
N THR A 152 4.31 -24.58 0.44
CA THR A 152 4.96 -25.25 -0.69
C THR A 152 3.89 -25.82 -1.62
N ASN A 153 3.05 -24.95 -2.19
CA ASN A 153 2.17 -25.36 -3.28
C ASN A 153 2.91 -25.15 -4.59
N GLY A 154 3.72 -26.16 -4.93
CA GLY A 154 4.05 -26.41 -6.32
C GLY A 154 2.75 -26.48 -7.12
N MET A 155 2.62 -25.58 -8.09
CA MET A 155 1.63 -25.75 -9.15
C MET A 155 1.93 -27.09 -9.84
N ALA A 156 0.96 -28.00 -9.77
CA ALA A 156 0.82 -29.07 -10.75
C ALA A 156 0.27 -28.48 -12.06
#